data_AF-A0A7S1INN4-F1
#
_entry.id   AF-A0A7S1INN4-F1
#
_cell.length_a   1.000
_cell.length_b   1.000
_cell.length_c   1.000
_cell.angle_alpha   90.00
_cell.angle_beta   90.00
_cell.angle_gamma   90.00
#
_symmetry.space_group_name_H-M   'P 1'
#
loop_
_entity.id
_entity.type
_entity.pdbx_description
1 polymer ?
#
loop_
_entity_poly.entity_id
_entity_poly.type
_entity_poly.pdbx_seq_one_letter_code
_entity_poly.pdbx_strand_id
1 'polypeptide(L)'
;MPRSNSSSGQALILVPGPNIVTNGGVTDVFLEVPVTHPVGRQFTLRGAQLRIKKLCESNAFNMFILSLTLINAITLAMDSPQATESMLEVLARMELIFLVCFTVEMVLKLVSHGVGYFKDGWNWMDFIIVGIGWLTTFSSGMNLSALRAFRIFRVIKGVGKVGGLKTLVNSLLASAGQLLHVMTVLAFFIIVFAVVGIQLFPGVMSRRCYKPVDGGYWDLDELQLSACSSSSV
;
A
#
# COMPACT_ATOMS: atom_id res chain seq x y z
N MET A 1 -60.54 14.47 9.23
CA MET A 1 -60.33 13.02 9.42
C MET A 1 -60.71 12.29 8.14
N PRO A 2 -59.78 11.52 7.58
CA PRO A 2 -60.12 10.17 7.13
C PRO A 2 -59.15 9.12 7.72
N ARG A 3 -59.67 7.91 7.94
CA ARG A 3 -58.96 6.71 8.38
C ARG A 3 -58.55 5.88 7.16
N SER A 4 -57.33 5.35 7.14
CA SER A 4 -56.97 3.98 6.73
C SER A 4 -55.44 3.85 6.79
N ASN A 5 -54.91 3.17 7.80
CA ASN A 5 -54.55 1.75 7.81
C ASN A 5 -53.11 1.49 7.38
N SER A 6 -52.38 0.93 8.34
CA SER A 6 -51.07 0.33 8.22
C SER A 6 -51.08 -0.83 7.22
N SER A 7 -50.38 -0.68 6.09
CA SER A 7 -49.59 -1.76 5.50
C SER A 7 -48.69 -1.20 4.38
N SER A 8 -47.38 -1.40 4.54
CA SER A 8 -46.37 -1.33 3.47
C SER A 8 -46.13 0.06 2.87
N GLY A 9 -45.18 0.79 3.43
CA GLY A 9 -44.65 2.02 2.83
C GLY A 9 -44.03 1.75 1.46
N GLN A 10 -44.78 2.03 0.40
CA GLN A 10 -44.24 2.25 -0.94
C GLN A 10 -44.14 3.76 -1.14
N ALA A 11 -42.90 4.25 -1.23
CA ALA A 11 -42.65 5.64 -1.58
C ALA A 11 -42.99 5.82 -3.07
N LEU A 12 -44.10 6.50 -3.36
CA LEU A 12 -44.51 6.89 -4.71
C LEU A 12 -43.88 8.25 -5.04
N ILE A 13 -43.21 8.34 -6.18
CA ILE A 13 -42.68 9.62 -6.71
C ILE A 13 -43.61 10.06 -7.82
N LEU A 14 -44.22 11.23 -7.66
CA LEU A 14 -45.04 11.88 -8.67
C LEU A 14 -44.13 12.64 -9.64
N VAL A 15 -44.04 12.18 -10.89
CA VAL A 15 -43.30 12.87 -11.96
C VAL A 15 -44.33 13.54 -12.88
N PRO A 16 -44.18 14.85 -13.20
CA PRO A 16 -45.09 15.52 -14.11
C PRO A 16 -44.98 14.92 -15.52
N GLY A 17 -46.11 14.46 -16.07
CA GLY A 17 -46.23 13.96 -17.44
C GLY A 17 -46.46 15.10 -18.46
N PRO A 18 -46.44 14.79 -19.77
CA PRO A 18 -46.71 15.79 -20.81
C PRO A 18 -48.16 16.29 -20.74
N ASN A 19 -48.34 17.62 -20.87
CA ASN A 19 -49.65 18.27 -20.89
C ASN A 19 -50.47 17.83 -22.13
N ILE A 20 -51.66 17.26 -21.92
CA ILE A 20 -52.58 16.93 -23.00
C ILE A 20 -53.68 18.00 -23.04
N VAL A 21 -53.79 18.71 -24.16
CA VAL A 21 -54.81 19.75 -24.37
C VAL A 21 -56.09 19.08 -24.90
N THR A 22 -57.18 19.21 -24.14
CA THR A 22 -58.52 18.81 -24.61
C THR A 22 -59.43 20.04 -24.73
N ASN A 23 -60.52 19.95 -25.49
CA ASN A 23 -61.43 21.06 -25.83
C ASN A 23 -62.19 21.71 -24.64
N GLY A 24 -61.82 21.39 -23.39
CA GLY A 24 -62.42 21.93 -22.17
C GLY A 24 -61.42 22.35 -21.08
N GLY A 25 -60.11 22.40 -21.35
CA GLY A 25 -59.09 22.82 -20.39
C GLY A 25 -57.85 21.91 -20.35
N VAL A 26 -56.78 22.40 -19.74
CA VAL A 26 -55.51 21.66 -19.53
C VAL A 26 -55.66 20.81 -18.27
N THR A 27 -55.49 19.49 -18.38
CA THR A 27 -55.48 18.56 -17.25
C THR A 27 -54.08 17.97 -17.07
N ASP A 28 -53.49 18.16 -15.90
CA ASP A 28 -52.21 17.55 -15.54
C ASP A 28 -52.38 16.03 -15.37
N VAL A 29 -51.68 15.25 -16.21
CA VAL A 29 -51.65 13.79 -16.11
C VAL A 29 -50.48 13.37 -15.22
N PHE A 30 -50.78 12.88 -14.02
CA PHE A 30 -49.78 12.24 -13.15
C PHE A 30 -49.71 10.74 -13.47
N LEU A 31 -48.54 10.28 -13.93
CA LEU A 31 -48.26 8.87 -14.17
C LEU A 31 -47.76 8.24 -12.85
N GLU A 32 -48.53 7.30 -12.30
CA GLU A 32 -48.11 6.49 -11.17
C GLU A 32 -47.10 5.44 -11.67
N VAL A 33 -45.80 5.75 -11.59
CA VAL A 33 -44.75 4.79 -11.90
C VAL A 33 -44.35 4.06 -10.60
N PRO A 34 -44.56 2.73 -10.51
CA PRO A 34 -44.09 1.98 -9.35
C PRO A 34 -42.55 2.02 -9.30
N VAL A 35 -41.99 2.39 -8.15
CA VAL A 35 -40.53 2.37 -7.92
C VAL A 35 -40.07 0.90 -7.84
N THR A 36 -39.70 0.31 -8.98
CA THR A 36 -39.12 -1.03 -9.06
C THR A 36 -37.64 -0.97 -8.71
N HIS A 37 -37.30 -0.70 -7.45
CA HIS A 37 -36.01 -1.13 -6.93
C HIS A 37 -36.08 -2.65 -6.65
N PRO A 38 -35.05 -3.45 -7.00
CA PRO A 38 -35.01 -4.86 -6.66
C PRO A 38 -34.72 -5.02 -5.15
N VAL A 39 -35.76 -4.86 -4.32
CA VAL A 39 -35.70 -4.91 -2.84
C VAL A 39 -36.01 -6.33 -2.34
N GLY A 40 -35.24 -7.32 -2.78
CA GLY A 40 -35.40 -8.71 -2.33
C GLY A 40 -34.25 -9.21 -1.46
N ARG A 41 -33.00 -8.92 -1.85
CA ARG A 41 -31.80 -9.53 -1.28
C ARG A 41 -30.96 -8.61 -0.39
N GLN A 42 -31.26 -7.30 -0.37
CA GLN A 42 -30.44 -6.31 0.34
C GLN A 42 -30.79 -6.14 1.84
N PHE A 43 -31.97 -6.55 2.29
CA PHE A 43 -32.44 -6.21 3.64
C PHE A 43 -31.84 -7.11 4.75
N THR A 44 -31.67 -8.41 4.49
CA THR A 44 -31.01 -9.35 5.42
C THR A 44 -29.49 -9.15 5.47
N LEU A 45 -28.87 -8.75 4.35
CA LEU A 45 -27.43 -8.42 4.31
C LEU A 45 -27.10 -7.16 5.11
N ARG A 46 -27.97 -6.15 5.15
CA ARG A 46 -27.75 -4.91 5.94
C ARG A 46 -27.61 -5.18 7.45
N GLY A 47 -28.37 -6.12 8.01
CA GLY A 47 -28.27 -6.47 9.44
C GLY A 47 -26.93 -7.14 9.80
N ALA A 48 -26.47 -8.09 8.99
CA ALA A 48 -25.16 -8.72 9.15
C ALA A 48 -24.01 -7.74 8.86
N GLN A 49 -24.15 -6.89 7.84
CA GLN A 49 -23.17 -5.85 7.50
C GLN A 49 -22.99 -4.83 8.62
N LEU A 50 -24.06 -4.43 9.31
CA LEU A 50 -23.97 -3.51 10.45
C LEU A 50 -23.28 -4.13 11.66
N ARG A 51 -23.50 -5.43 11.92
CA ARG A 51 -22.80 -6.17 12.99
C ARG A 51 -21.32 -6.36 12.68
N ILE A 52 -21.00 -6.72 11.43
CA ILE A 52 -19.62 -6.85 10.94
C ILE A 52 -18.92 -5.49 10.96
N LYS A 53 -19.62 -4.41 10.59
CA LYS A 53 -19.09 -3.05 10.65
C LYS A 53 -18.74 -2.67 12.09
N LYS A 54 -19.63 -2.92 13.07
CA LYS A 54 -19.32 -2.71 14.49
C LYS A 54 -18.13 -3.55 14.97
N LEU A 55 -17.99 -4.78 14.50
CA LEU A 55 -16.86 -5.64 14.86
C LEU A 55 -15.54 -5.14 14.25
N CYS A 56 -15.54 -4.76 12.97
CA CYS A 56 -14.37 -4.23 12.27
C CYS A 56 -13.96 -2.83 12.75
N GLU A 57 -14.91 -2.00 13.17
CA GLU A 57 -14.66 -0.68 13.75
C GLU A 57 -14.27 -0.75 15.23
N SER A 58 -14.36 -1.93 15.86
CA SER A 58 -13.97 -2.07 17.26
C SER A 58 -12.46 -1.79 17.43
N ASN A 59 -12.13 -0.94 18.40
CA ASN A 59 -10.75 -0.63 18.75
C ASN A 59 -9.97 -1.90 19.17
N ALA A 60 -10.65 -2.87 19.80
CA ALA A 60 -10.07 -4.15 20.17
C ALA A 60 -9.62 -4.96 18.94
N PHE A 61 -10.44 -5.03 17.89
CA PHE A 61 -10.07 -5.72 16.66
C PHE A 61 -8.91 -5.03 15.94
N ASN A 62 -8.92 -3.70 15.86
CA ASN A 62 -7.81 -2.95 15.27
C ASN A 62 -6.49 -3.12 16.06
N MET A 63 -6.55 -3.12 17.39
CA MET A 63 -5.38 -3.38 18.25
C MET A 63 -4.86 -4.81 18.12
N PHE A 64 -5.76 -5.80 17.96
CA PHE A 64 -5.40 -7.19 17.74
C PHE A 64 -4.66 -7.39 16.42
N ILE A 65 -5.17 -6.84 15.31
CA ILE A 65 -4.48 -6.93 14.01
C ILE A 65 -3.15 -6.18 14.04
N LEU A 66 -3.10 -5.04 14.73
CA LEU A 66 -1.87 -4.27 14.89
C LEU A 66 -0.83 -5.06 15.68
N SER A 67 -1.20 -5.73 16.78
CA SER A 67 -0.27 -6.55 17.54
C SER A 67 0.23 -7.75 16.73
N LEU A 68 -0.63 -8.46 16.00
CA LEU A 68 -0.25 -9.52 15.05
C LEU A 68 0.79 -9.03 14.03
N THR A 69 0.59 -7.84 13.48
CA THR A 69 1.51 -7.24 12.49
C THR A 69 2.85 -6.88 13.12
N LEU A 70 2.85 -6.35 14.35
CA LEU A 70 4.08 -6.01 15.08
C LEU A 70 4.87 -7.27 15.46
N ILE A 71 4.19 -8.31 15.94
CA ILE A 71 4.84 -9.58 16.28
C ILE A 71 5.49 -10.19 15.03
N ASN A 72 4.79 -10.19 13.89
CA ASN A 72 5.35 -10.62 12.61
C ASN A 72 6.60 -9.82 12.23
N ALA A 73 6.54 -8.49 12.34
CA ALA A 73 7.67 -7.62 12.04
C ALA A 73 8.89 -7.89 12.93
N ILE A 74 8.67 -8.10 14.23
CA ILE A 74 9.73 -8.47 15.18
C ILE A 74 10.34 -9.82 14.79
N THR A 75 9.50 -10.80 14.45
CA THR A 75 9.97 -12.12 14.01
C THR A 75 10.84 -12.03 12.76
N LEU A 76 10.47 -11.14 11.82
CA LEU A 76 11.27 -10.88 10.61
C LEU A 76 12.56 -10.10 10.91
N ALA A 77 12.56 -9.21 11.90
CA ALA A 77 13.76 -8.48 12.31
C ALA A 77 14.78 -9.38 13.04
N MET A 78 14.31 -10.47 13.64
CA MET A 78 15.14 -11.51 14.24
C MET A 78 15.72 -12.48 13.21
N ASP A 79 15.35 -12.37 11.94
CA ASP A 79 15.92 -13.18 10.86
C ASP A 79 17.42 -12.88 10.74
N SER A 80 18.24 -13.90 10.99
CA SER A 80 19.69 -13.80 10.93
C SER A 80 20.20 -14.66 9.77
N PRO A 81 21.24 -14.22 9.04
CA PRO A 81 21.79 -14.98 7.91
C PRO A 81 22.42 -16.32 8.31
N GLN A 82 22.51 -16.63 9.60
CA GLN A 82 23.00 -17.90 10.16
C GLN A 82 21.86 -18.76 10.73
N ALA A 83 20.59 -18.45 10.42
CA ALA A 83 19.45 -19.20 10.91
C ALA A 83 19.47 -20.65 10.40
N THR A 84 19.25 -21.60 11.31
CA THR A 84 19.08 -23.02 10.99
C THR A 84 17.86 -23.23 10.08
N GLU A 85 17.91 -24.24 9.20
CA GLU A 85 16.80 -24.63 8.32
C GLU A 85 15.45 -24.76 9.08
N SER A 86 15.47 -25.30 10.30
CA SER A 86 14.29 -25.41 11.15
C SER A 86 13.68 -24.07 11.57
N MET A 87 14.51 -23.04 11.79
CA MET A 87 14.04 -21.69 12.11
C MET A 87 13.39 -21.03 10.89
N LEU A 88 13.94 -21.26 9.70
CA LEU A 88 13.38 -20.75 8.44
C LEU A 88 12.01 -21.36 8.14
N GLU A 89 11.83 -22.66 8.38
CA GLU A 89 10.53 -23.32 8.23
C GLU A 89 9.46 -22.79 9.19
N VAL A 90 9.83 -22.56 10.45
CA VAL A 90 8.93 -21.97 11.46
C VAL A 90 8.55 -20.55 11.05
N LEU A 91 9.52 -19.75 10.60
CA LEU A 91 9.30 -18.38 10.16
C LEU A 91 8.33 -18.33 8.96
N ALA A 92 8.54 -19.21 7.97
CA ALA A 92 7.66 -19.33 6.81
C ALA A 92 6.23 -19.75 7.20
N ARG A 93 6.08 -20.66 8.17
CA ARG A 93 4.76 -21.08 8.67
C ARG A 93 4.04 -19.93 9.39
N MET A 94 4.75 -19.18 10.21
CA MET A 94 4.21 -18.01 10.90
C MET A 94 3.75 -16.94 9.90
N GLU A 95 4.56 -16.66 8.89
CA GLU A 95 4.21 -15.71 7.83
C GLU A 95 2.94 -16.08 7.08
N LEU A 96 2.71 -17.37 6.83
CA LEU A 96 1.49 -17.87 6.22
C LEU A 96 0.27 -17.67 7.14
N ILE A 97 0.41 -17.97 8.44
CA ILE A 97 -0.67 -17.75 9.42
C ILE A 97 -1.06 -16.27 9.46
N PHE A 98 -0.08 -15.36 9.53
CA PHE A 98 -0.34 -13.92 9.51
C PHE A 98 -1.01 -13.47 8.21
N LEU A 99 -0.55 -13.98 7.06
CA LEU A 99 -1.17 -13.68 5.76
C LEU A 99 -2.65 -14.09 5.75
N VAL A 100 -2.96 -15.30 6.25
CA VAL A 100 -4.34 -15.80 6.36
C VAL A 100 -5.19 -14.90 7.25
N CYS A 101 -4.69 -14.50 8.41
CA CYS A 101 -5.38 -13.55 9.29
C CYS A 101 -5.66 -12.20 8.60
N PHE A 102 -4.71 -11.67 7.84
CA PHE A 102 -4.89 -10.42 7.09
C PHE A 102 -5.88 -10.56 5.93
N THR A 103 -5.93 -11.71 5.25
CA THR A 103 -7.00 -11.96 4.27
C THR A 103 -8.37 -11.93 4.90
N VAL A 104 -8.54 -12.57 6.06
CA VAL A 104 -9.84 -12.58 6.75
C VAL A 104 -10.25 -11.15 7.11
N GLU A 105 -9.31 -10.36 7.64
CA GLU A 105 -9.54 -8.95 7.93
C GLU A 105 -9.95 -8.15 6.68
N MET A 106 -9.23 -8.32 5.57
CA MET A 106 -9.49 -7.64 4.30
C MET A 106 -10.86 -8.03 3.73
N VAL A 107 -11.23 -9.31 3.77
CA VAL A 107 -12.54 -9.79 3.32
C VAL A 107 -13.66 -9.21 4.18
N LEU A 108 -13.49 -9.15 5.51
CA LEU A 108 -14.46 -8.52 6.42
C LEU A 108 -14.64 -7.02 6.13
N LYS A 109 -13.56 -6.30 5.80
CA LYS A 109 -13.63 -4.90 5.37
C LYS A 109 -14.32 -4.73 4.02
N LEU A 110 -14.03 -5.62 3.08
CA LEU A 110 -14.64 -5.60 1.74
C LEU A 110 -16.15 -5.84 1.83
N VAL A 111 -16.58 -6.80 2.66
CA VAL A 111 -18.01 -7.09 2.89
C VAL A 111 -18.73 -5.95 3.62
N SER A 112 -18.05 -5.24 4.52
CA SER A 112 -18.65 -4.10 5.25
C SER A 112 -18.74 -2.81 4.43
N HIS A 113 -17.73 -2.50 3.60
CA HIS A 113 -17.68 -1.24 2.83
C HIS A 113 -18.13 -1.39 1.36
N GLY A 114 -18.17 -2.61 0.83
CA GLY A 114 -18.51 -2.88 -0.57
C GLY A 114 -17.57 -2.14 -1.53
N VAL A 115 -18.14 -1.57 -2.59
CA VAL A 115 -17.39 -0.77 -3.59
C VAL A 115 -16.74 0.50 -3.00
N GLY A 116 -17.19 0.96 -1.83
CA GLY A 116 -16.57 2.08 -1.12
C GLY A 116 -15.17 1.76 -0.59
N TYR A 117 -14.81 0.48 -0.46
CA TYR A 117 -13.49 0.03 0.00
C TYR A 117 -12.34 0.61 -0.84
N PHE A 118 -12.51 0.71 -2.15
CA PHE A 118 -11.47 1.17 -3.08
C PHE A 118 -11.29 2.70 -3.13
N LYS A 119 -12.13 3.47 -2.45
CA LYS A 119 -11.98 4.94 -2.38
C LYS A 119 -10.92 5.37 -1.35
N ASP A 120 -10.65 4.53 -0.35
CA ASP A 120 -9.67 4.81 0.68
C ASP A 120 -8.28 4.27 0.27
N GLY A 121 -7.29 5.16 0.12
CA GLY A 121 -5.92 4.76 -0.24
C GLY A 121 -5.26 3.78 0.75
N TRP A 122 -5.64 3.84 2.03
CA TRP A 122 -5.17 2.91 3.06
C TRP A 122 -5.73 1.50 2.92
N ASN A 123 -6.98 1.38 2.46
CA ASN A 123 -7.60 0.09 2.15
C ASN A 123 -7.02 -0.48 0.85
N TRP A 124 -6.70 0.38 -0.12
CA TRP A 124 -5.98 -0.03 -1.34
C TRP A 124 -4.61 -0.65 -1.03
N MET A 125 -3.86 -0.07 -0.09
CA MET A 125 -2.59 -0.63 0.37
C MET A 125 -2.76 -2.02 1.02
N ASP A 126 -3.83 -2.22 1.80
CA ASP A 126 -4.17 -3.52 2.40
C ASP A 126 -4.40 -4.61 1.33
N PHE A 127 -5.12 -4.25 0.26
CA PHE A 127 -5.34 -5.13 -0.90
C PHE A 127 -4.03 -5.55 -1.58
N ILE A 128 -3.15 -4.57 -1.87
CA ILE A 128 -1.86 -4.83 -2.52
C ILE A 128 -1.00 -5.75 -1.66
N ILE A 129 -0.89 -5.48 -0.35
CA ILE A 129 -0.03 -6.26 0.54
C ILE A 129 -0.51 -7.72 0.62
N VAL A 130 -1.81 -7.94 0.73
CA VAL A 130 -2.38 -9.29 0.72
C VAL A 130 -2.14 -9.98 -0.62
N GLY A 131 -2.34 -9.27 -1.74
CA GLY A 131 -2.11 -9.81 -3.08
C GLY A 131 -0.66 -10.22 -3.32
N ILE A 132 0.30 -9.38 -2.96
CA ILE A 132 1.73 -9.69 -3.05
C ILE A 132 2.09 -10.86 -2.11
N GLY A 133 1.49 -10.91 -0.92
CA GLY A 133 1.68 -12.01 0.02
C GLY A 133 1.31 -13.36 -0.59
N TRP A 134 0.13 -13.46 -1.21
CA TRP A 134 -0.29 -14.68 -1.91
C TRP A 134 0.58 -14.98 -3.12
N LEU A 135 0.92 -13.96 -3.91
CA LEU A 135 1.81 -14.13 -5.06
C LEU A 135 3.14 -14.75 -4.63
N THR A 136 3.68 -14.32 -3.50
CA THR A 136 4.93 -14.85 -2.92
C THR A 136 4.79 -16.30 -2.49
N THR A 137 3.66 -16.68 -1.88
CA THR A 137 3.39 -18.08 -1.49
C THR A 137 3.21 -18.98 -2.71
N PHE A 138 2.52 -18.51 -3.75
CA PHE A 138 2.31 -19.25 -4.99
C PHE A 138 3.56 -19.33 -5.87
N SER A 139 4.44 -18.32 -5.85
CA SER A 139 5.69 -18.30 -6.63
C SER A 139 6.87 -18.93 -5.91
N SER A 140 6.64 -19.78 -4.89
CA SER A 140 7.67 -20.35 -4.01
C SER A 140 8.78 -21.16 -4.71
N GLY A 141 8.65 -21.44 -6.02
CA GLY A 141 9.71 -22.01 -6.86
C GLY A 141 10.65 -20.99 -7.54
N MET A 142 10.38 -19.67 -7.45
CA MET A 142 11.21 -18.62 -8.04
C MET A 142 11.86 -17.80 -6.92
N ASN A 143 13.20 -17.76 -6.91
CA ASN A 143 13.98 -16.97 -5.95
C ASN A 143 13.84 -15.47 -6.22
N LEU A 144 12.70 -14.90 -5.85
CA LEU A 144 12.45 -13.48 -5.95
C LEU A 144 12.87 -12.81 -4.64
N SER A 145 14.17 -12.54 -4.50
CA SER A 145 14.71 -11.75 -3.38
C SER A 145 13.97 -10.41 -3.20
N ALA A 146 13.43 -9.85 -4.29
CA ALA A 146 12.57 -8.67 -4.26
C ALA A 146 11.27 -8.90 -3.48
N LEU A 147 10.60 -10.06 -3.62
CA LEU A 147 9.35 -10.37 -2.90
C LEU A 147 9.54 -10.41 -1.39
N ARG A 148 10.73 -10.79 -0.93
CA ARG A 148 11.10 -10.72 0.49
C ARG A 148 11.13 -9.28 1.02
N ALA A 149 11.59 -8.31 0.21
CA ALA A 149 11.61 -6.90 0.59
C ALA A 149 10.19 -6.33 0.77
N PHE A 150 9.19 -6.81 0.01
CA PHE A 150 7.81 -6.34 0.16
C PHE A 150 7.19 -6.66 1.52
N ARG A 151 7.77 -7.58 2.31
CA ARG A 151 7.32 -7.82 3.69
C ARG A 151 7.41 -6.56 4.55
N ILE A 152 8.29 -5.60 4.22
CA ILE A 152 8.38 -4.31 4.92
C ILE A 152 7.08 -3.49 4.83
N PHE A 153 6.30 -3.65 3.75
CA PHE A 153 5.01 -2.97 3.61
C PHE A 153 4.01 -3.41 4.67
N ARG A 154 4.15 -4.61 5.26
CA ARG A 154 3.31 -5.05 6.39
C ARG A 154 3.50 -4.14 7.59
N VAL A 155 4.73 -3.69 7.86
CA VAL A 155 5.02 -2.71 8.93
C VAL A 155 4.35 -1.38 8.61
N ILE A 156 4.45 -0.95 7.35
CA ILE A 156 3.83 0.29 6.85
C ILE A 156 2.29 0.22 6.97
N LYS A 157 1.67 -0.96 6.83
CA LYS A 157 0.23 -1.13 7.08
C LYS A 157 -0.19 -0.71 8.49
N GLY A 158 0.66 -0.94 9.50
CA GLY A 158 0.40 -0.53 10.88
C GLY A 158 0.17 0.98 11.03
N VAL A 159 0.81 1.79 10.18
CA VAL A 159 0.68 3.25 10.14
C VAL A 159 -0.76 3.69 9.89
N GLY A 160 -1.46 3.03 8.95
CA GLY A 160 -2.85 3.34 8.60
C GLY A 160 -3.86 2.97 9.68
N LYS A 161 -3.46 2.10 10.63
CA LYS A 161 -4.31 1.62 11.73
C LYS A 161 -4.27 2.52 12.95
N VAL A 162 -3.17 3.26 13.13
CA VAL A 162 -3.02 4.24 14.21
C VAL A 162 -3.43 5.62 13.69
N GLY A 163 -4.58 6.12 14.15
CA GLY A 163 -5.12 7.41 13.69
C GLY A 163 -4.14 8.57 13.79
N GLY A 164 -3.38 8.66 14.89
CA GLY A 164 -2.34 9.68 15.05
C GLY A 164 -1.23 9.59 14.00
N LEU A 165 -0.74 8.38 13.72
CA LEU A 165 0.32 8.15 12.75
C LEU A 165 -0.15 8.36 11.30
N LYS A 166 -1.41 8.01 11.00
CA LYS A 166 -2.06 8.31 9.72
C LYS A 166 -2.09 9.82 9.44
N THR A 167 -2.42 10.64 10.43
CA THR A 167 -2.41 12.11 10.28
C THR A 167 -1.00 12.63 10.02
N LEU A 168 0.00 12.12 10.75
CA LEU A 168 1.40 12.50 10.54
C LEU A 168 1.87 12.18 9.12
N VAL A 169 1.59 10.97 8.63
CA VAL A 169 1.95 10.58 7.26
C VAL A 169 1.21 11.40 6.23
N ASN A 170 -0.07 11.71 6.45
CA ASN A 170 -0.81 12.56 5.52
C ASN A 170 -0.24 13.98 5.45
N SER A 171 0.13 14.56 6.59
CA SER A 171 0.81 15.86 6.64
C SER A 171 2.19 15.81 5.99
N LEU A 172 2.94 14.72 6.19
CA LEU A 172 4.24 14.51 5.55
C LEU A 172 4.10 14.43 4.02
N LEU A 173 3.14 13.66 3.52
CA LEU A 173 2.87 13.52 2.09
C LEU A 173 2.40 14.84 1.47
N ALA A 174 1.60 15.64 2.19
CA ALA A 174 1.21 16.97 1.73
C ALA A 174 2.43 17.91 1.58
N SER A 175 3.36 17.88 2.55
CA SER A 175 4.60 18.66 2.48
C SER A 175 5.59 18.12 1.45
N ALA A 176 5.60 16.80 1.21
CA ALA A 176 6.46 16.16 0.22
C ALA A 176 6.23 16.71 -1.18
N GLY A 177 4.99 17.03 -1.55
CA GLY A 177 4.68 17.67 -2.82
C GLY A 177 5.42 19.00 -3.04
N GLN A 178 5.54 19.82 -1.98
CA GLN A 178 6.28 21.09 -2.05
C GLN A 178 7.79 20.86 -2.08
N LEU A 179 8.28 19.87 -1.32
CA LEU A 179 9.68 19.47 -1.33
C LEU A 179 10.16 19.04 -2.72
N LEU A 180 9.31 18.39 -3.55
CA LEU A 180 9.69 17.99 -4.90
C LEU A 180 10.16 19.15 -5.79
N HIS A 181 9.57 20.34 -5.65
CA HIS A 181 10.01 21.52 -6.39
C HIS A 181 11.41 21.96 -5.96
N VAL A 182 11.68 21.98 -4.65
CA VAL A 182 13.01 22.32 -4.11
C VAL A 182 14.04 21.26 -4.51
N MET A 183 13.67 19.98 -4.43
CA MET A 183 14.52 18.86 -4.85
C MET A 183 14.88 18.93 -6.33
N THR A 184 13.98 19.42 -7.19
CA THR A 184 14.25 19.61 -8.62
C THR A 184 15.32 20.68 -8.85
N VAL A 185 15.22 21.82 -8.16
CA VAL A 185 16.24 22.87 -8.24
C VAL A 185 17.57 22.40 -7.68
N LEU A 186 17.56 21.69 -6.53
CA LEU A 186 18.76 21.11 -5.95
C LEU A 186 19.43 20.10 -6.90
N ALA A 187 18.64 19.23 -7.55
CA ALA A 187 19.15 18.29 -8.53
C ALA A 187 19.81 18.99 -9.73
N PHE A 188 19.25 20.11 -10.20
CA PHE A 188 19.87 20.93 -11.25
C PHE A 188 21.26 21.44 -10.83
N PHE A 189 21.40 21.99 -9.62
CA PHE A 189 22.69 22.45 -9.11
C PHE A 189 23.70 21.30 -8.94
N ILE A 190 23.25 20.15 -8.44
CA ILE A 190 24.11 18.96 -8.33
C ILE A 190 24.65 18.55 -9.70
N ILE A 191 23.82 18.59 -10.75
CA ILE A 191 24.25 18.26 -12.12
C ILE A 191 25.28 19.27 -12.64
N VAL A 192 25.07 20.57 -12.44
CA VAL A 192 26.04 21.61 -12.85
C VAL A 192 27.40 21.39 -12.18
N PHE A 193 27.41 21.17 -10.87
CA PHE A 193 28.66 20.88 -10.14
C PHE A 193 29.28 19.55 -10.56
N ALA A 194 28.48 18.53 -10.89
CA ALA A 194 28.99 17.27 -11.41
C ALA A 194 29.71 17.47 -12.76
N VAL A 195 29.16 18.26 -13.68
CA VAL A 195 29.81 18.58 -14.97
C VAL A 195 31.13 19.32 -14.73
N VAL A 196 31.12 20.34 -13.87
CA VAL A 196 32.34 21.08 -13.50
C VAL A 196 33.38 20.15 -12.87
N GLY A 197 32.96 19.23 -11.99
CA GLY A 197 33.85 18.25 -11.36
C GLY A 197 34.52 17.30 -12.34
N ILE A 198 33.80 16.84 -13.37
CA ILE A 198 34.37 16.00 -14.43
C ILE A 198 35.44 16.77 -15.23
N GLN A 199 35.20 18.06 -15.50
CA GLN A 199 36.15 18.90 -16.25
C GLN A 199 37.36 19.34 -15.42
N LEU A 200 37.21 19.49 -14.10
CA LEU A 200 38.31 19.86 -13.20
C LEU A 200 39.22 18.68 -12.83
N PHE A 201 38.68 17.46 -12.78
CA PHE A 201 39.44 16.27 -12.37
C PHE A 201 39.41 15.14 -13.41
N PRO A 202 39.80 15.39 -14.67
CA PRO A 202 39.81 14.34 -15.70
C PRO A 202 40.86 13.28 -15.35
N GLY A 203 40.43 12.04 -15.13
CA GLY A 203 41.32 10.88 -14.96
C GLY A 203 42.18 10.86 -13.68
N VAL A 204 42.13 11.89 -12.83
CA VAL A 204 42.94 11.99 -11.61
C VAL A 204 42.66 10.83 -10.64
N MET A 205 41.37 10.50 -10.46
CA MET A 205 40.91 9.43 -9.56
C MET A 205 41.07 8.01 -10.14
N SER A 206 41.41 7.87 -11.42
CA SER A 206 41.53 6.56 -12.09
C SER A 206 42.97 6.04 -12.14
N ARG A 207 43.92 6.75 -11.52
CA ARG A 207 45.32 6.34 -11.43
C ARG A 207 45.41 5.13 -10.49
N ARG A 208 45.94 4.02 -10.99
CA ARG A 208 46.23 2.80 -10.22
C ARG A 208 47.68 2.43 -10.43
N CYS A 209 48.34 2.03 -9.36
CA CYS A 209 49.64 1.38 -9.42
C CYS A 209 49.40 -0.06 -9.87
N TYR A 210 49.91 -0.42 -11.04
CA TYR A 210 49.89 -1.80 -11.51
C TYR A 210 51.33 -2.25 -11.72
N LYS A 211 51.70 -3.37 -11.10
CA LYS A 211 53.00 -4.01 -11.29
C LYS A 211 52.79 -5.13 -12.33
N PRO A 212 53.35 -5.06 -13.54
CA PRO A 212 53.31 -6.18 -14.47
C PRO A 212 54.07 -7.36 -13.84
N VAL A 213 53.41 -8.51 -13.71
CA VAL A 213 54.00 -9.73 -13.14
C VAL A 213 54.45 -10.62 -14.29
N ASP A 214 55.71 -10.47 -14.69
CA ASP A 214 56.38 -11.48 -15.51
C ASP A 214 56.96 -12.57 -14.58
N GLY A 215 56.19 -13.63 -14.36
CA GLY A 215 56.71 -14.96 -14.00
C GLY A 215 57.55 -15.15 -12.72
N GLY A 216 57.52 -14.24 -11.74
CA GLY A 216 58.27 -14.42 -10.48
C GLY A 216 57.54 -13.85 -9.26
N TYR A 217 57.58 -14.59 -8.14
CA TYR A 217 57.15 -14.10 -6.82
C TYR A 217 58.07 -12.95 -6.39
N TRP A 218 57.50 -11.79 -6.06
CA TRP A 218 58.24 -10.66 -5.49
C TRP A 218 57.85 -10.47 -4.03
N ASP A 219 58.82 -10.50 -3.13
CA ASP A 219 58.70 -9.80 -1.84
C ASP A 219 58.63 -8.30 -2.13
N LEU A 220 57.58 -7.64 -1.61
CA LEU A 220 57.34 -6.22 -1.81
C LEU A 220 58.20 -5.42 -0.82
N ASP A 221 59.37 -4.97 -1.25
CA ASP A 221 60.13 -3.96 -0.52
C ASP A 221 59.39 -2.60 -0.52
N GLU A 222 59.37 -1.92 0.63
CA GLU A 222 58.69 -0.64 0.91
C GLU A 222 59.01 0.49 -0.10
N LEU A 223 60.09 0.36 -0.88
CA LEU A 223 60.52 1.36 -1.85
C LEU A 223 59.58 1.50 -3.07
N GLN A 224 58.83 0.48 -3.48
CA GLN A 224 57.96 0.58 -4.67
C GLN A 224 56.63 1.32 -4.41
N LEU A 225 56.22 1.50 -3.15
CA LEU A 225 55.06 2.33 -2.80
C LEU A 225 55.34 3.83 -2.99
N SER A 226 56.61 4.26 -2.87
CA SER A 226 57.00 5.67 -2.99
C SER A 226 56.98 6.19 -4.44
N ALA A 227 57.20 5.33 -5.43
CA ALA A 227 57.24 5.69 -6.85
C ALA A 227 55.85 5.99 -7.46
N CYS A 228 54.76 5.54 -6.83
CA CYS A 228 53.42 5.88 -7.27
C CYS A 228 52.97 7.30 -6.86
N SER A 229 53.82 8.04 -6.13
CA SER A 229 53.58 9.42 -5.74
C SER A 229 54.22 10.48 -6.64
N SER A 230 55.10 10.12 -7.60
CA SER A 230 55.97 11.10 -8.27
C SER A 230 55.72 11.39 -9.76
N SER A 231 54.77 10.74 -10.43
CA SER A 231 54.44 11.08 -11.83
C SER A 231 53.22 12.01 -11.91
N SER A 232 53.48 13.28 -11.59
CA SER A 232 52.59 14.40 -11.84
C SER A 232 53.36 15.56 -12.47
N VAL A 233 53.53 15.51 -13.79
CA VAL A 233 53.40 16.67 -14.68
C VAL A 233 52.62 16.19 -15.91
#